data_AF-A0AAD6EQA9-F1
#
_entry.id   AF-A0AAD6EQA9-F1
#
_cell.length_a   1.000
_cell.length_b   1.000
_cell.length_c   1.000
_cell.angle_alpha   90.00
_cell.angle_beta   90.00
_cell.angle_gamma   90.00
#
_symmetry.space_group_name_H-M   'P 1'
#
loop_
_entity.id
_entity.type
_entity.pdbx_description
1 polymer ?
#
loop_
_entity_poly.entity_id
_entity_poly.type
_entity_poly.pdbx_seq_one_letter_code
_entity_poly.pdbx_strand_id
1 'polypeptide(L)'
;MADSTTAYWTLEFILRQRTLPDALTNALFLALWPSSSGAASSAPLSLRRAILFRRLSSDLSNRHFTPRSLRLIELLQSLDPRPNPFASDAYVSVARYLVTSAPDFDSAVVSILHRIGAIMRSPDASGLASDRMKAAAEEMEKALTDSDLKAEVVSRNDLKEAMESIEVFLEKEWQPCYLETVAQQTAAKGKPASIPKTISSPEVKKQVEDLRSSCAELLNVVEDPLPEAIKFANEVAENLCGKVGEDIQDMPVDQNARDAGGNGTSTGLPKRSLMDHNPTAFHYEWSETSDSSEGGSRRFRLATPRRIPVSPLRKEADRNFGGIRRKVKRWSVLEEDTLRKAVEEYGRGNWKKMLYNYRYIFEERTEVDLKDKWRNMTRF
;
A
#
# COMPACT_ATOMS: atom_id res chain seq x y z
N MET A 1 0.50 -32.67 9.83
CA MET A 1 -0.15 -31.36 9.58
C MET A 1 -0.44 -30.77 10.94
N ALA A 2 0.01 -29.55 11.24
CA ALA A 2 -0.29 -28.92 12.53
C ALA A 2 -1.79 -28.61 12.61
N ASP A 3 -2.41 -28.85 13.77
CA ASP A 3 -3.82 -28.49 14.00
C ASP A 3 -4.02 -26.98 13.79
N SER A 4 -5.13 -26.60 13.15
CA SER A 4 -5.43 -25.20 12.83
C SER A 4 -5.36 -24.27 14.05
N THR A 5 -5.72 -24.76 15.23
CA THR A 5 -5.63 -24.03 16.50
C THR A 5 -4.19 -23.76 16.93
N THR A 6 -3.32 -24.78 16.84
CA THR A 6 -1.89 -24.64 17.13
C THR A 6 -1.21 -23.65 16.18
N ALA A 7 -1.60 -23.65 14.90
CA ALA A 7 -1.12 -22.68 13.91
C ALA A 7 -1.55 -21.23 14.25
N TYR A 8 -2.77 -21.02 14.76
CA TYR A 8 -3.20 -19.69 15.17
C TYR A 8 -2.45 -19.19 16.42
N TRP A 9 -2.18 -20.06 17.38
CA TRP A 9 -1.43 -19.69 18.58
C TRP A 9 0.03 -19.39 18.29
N THR A 10 0.66 -20.17 17.40
CA THR A 10 2.03 -19.87 16.95
C THR A 10 2.08 -18.57 16.17
N LEU A 11 1.15 -18.33 15.24
CA LEU A 11 1.08 -17.05 14.52
C LEU A 11 0.83 -15.87 15.46
N GLU A 12 -0.07 -16.01 16.43
CA GLU A 12 -0.33 -14.98 17.43
C GLU A 12 0.93 -14.69 18.26
N PHE A 13 1.64 -15.72 18.70
CA PHE A 13 2.89 -15.57 19.44
C PHE A 13 3.97 -14.86 18.61
N ILE A 14 4.15 -15.25 17.34
CA ILE A 14 5.14 -14.63 16.46
C ILE A 14 4.74 -13.17 16.16
N LEU A 15 3.46 -12.86 15.92
CA LEU A 15 2.94 -11.49 15.72
C LEU A 15 3.16 -10.58 16.93
N ARG A 16 3.23 -11.16 18.12
CA ARG A 16 3.54 -10.44 19.35
C ARG A 16 5.03 -10.18 19.53
N GLN A 17 5.90 -10.93 18.85
CA GLN A 17 7.33 -10.65 18.82
C GLN A 17 7.61 -9.46 17.90
N ARG A 18 8.43 -8.51 18.36
CA ARG A 18 8.80 -7.31 17.58
C ARG A 18 9.66 -7.60 16.34
N THR A 19 10.01 -8.86 16.09
CA THR A 19 10.98 -9.31 15.09
C THR A 19 10.39 -9.53 13.70
N LEU A 20 9.05 -9.56 13.54
CA LEU A 20 8.43 -9.85 12.24
C LEU A 20 8.50 -8.65 11.26
N PRO A 21 8.91 -8.87 10.01
CA PRO A 21 8.83 -7.85 8.96
C PRO A 21 7.40 -7.36 8.69
N ASP A 22 7.26 -6.06 8.42
CA ASP A 22 5.97 -5.43 8.13
C ASP A 22 5.31 -5.97 6.86
N ALA A 23 6.10 -6.42 5.88
CA ALA A 23 5.61 -7.05 4.67
C ALA A 23 4.77 -8.30 4.96
N LEU A 24 5.22 -9.14 5.90
CA LEU A 24 4.49 -10.35 6.31
C LEU A 24 3.23 -9.99 7.09
N THR A 25 3.31 -9.02 8.01
CA THR A 25 2.13 -8.52 8.73
C THR A 25 1.08 -7.96 7.77
N ASN A 26 1.52 -7.30 6.71
CA ASN A 26 0.63 -6.78 5.66
C ASN A 26 -0.04 -7.88 4.84
N ALA A 27 0.72 -8.91 4.45
CA ALA A 27 0.17 -10.07 3.77
C ALA A 27 -0.85 -10.81 4.65
N LEU A 28 -0.54 -11.01 5.94
CA LEU A 28 -1.45 -11.64 6.90
C LEU A 28 -2.74 -10.84 7.10
N PHE A 29 -2.66 -9.51 7.19
CA PHE A 29 -3.86 -8.67 7.24
C PHE A 29 -4.72 -8.85 5.99
N LEU A 30 -4.15 -8.84 4.79
CA LEU A 30 -4.92 -9.01 3.54
C LEU A 30 -5.53 -10.40 3.41
N ALA A 31 -4.84 -11.44 3.92
CA ALA A 31 -5.33 -12.81 3.88
C ALA A 31 -6.42 -13.10 4.93
N LEU A 32 -6.29 -12.53 6.13
CA LEU A 32 -7.15 -12.86 7.27
C LEU A 32 -8.29 -11.86 7.49
N TRP A 33 -8.19 -10.66 6.92
CA TRP A 33 -9.24 -9.64 6.96
C TRP A 33 -10.09 -9.73 5.68
N PRO A 34 -11.37 -10.14 5.76
CA PRO A 34 -12.24 -10.16 4.60
C PRO A 34 -12.42 -8.74 4.09
N SER A 35 -12.13 -8.52 2.82
CA SER A 35 -12.61 -7.33 2.12
C SER A 35 -14.11 -7.49 1.92
N SER A 36 -14.91 -6.92 2.83
CA SER A 36 -16.35 -6.60 2.70
C SER A 36 -17.32 -7.67 2.16
N SER A 37 -16.90 -8.93 2.01
CA SER A 37 -17.72 -10.04 1.55
C SER A 37 -18.02 -10.95 2.73
N GLY A 38 -19.30 -11.21 2.99
CA GLY A 38 -19.89 -11.79 4.21
C GLY A 38 -19.49 -13.22 4.58
N ALA A 39 -18.28 -13.68 4.27
CA ALA A 39 -17.68 -14.80 4.96
C ALA A 39 -17.08 -14.27 6.27
N ALA A 40 -17.73 -14.56 7.39
CA ALA A 40 -17.14 -14.36 8.72
C ALA A 40 -15.74 -14.97 8.69
N SER A 41 -14.70 -14.13 8.84
CA SER A 41 -13.32 -14.63 8.84
C SER A 41 -13.24 -15.75 9.88
N SER A 42 -12.64 -16.88 9.49
CA SER A 42 -12.48 -18.04 10.37
C SER A 42 -11.38 -17.81 11.42
N ALA A 43 -10.66 -16.68 11.33
CA ALA A 43 -9.56 -16.37 12.21
C ALA A 43 -10.06 -15.95 13.60
N PRO A 44 -9.43 -16.43 14.69
CA PRO A 44 -9.78 -16.03 16.05
C PRO A 44 -9.60 -14.52 16.27
N LEU A 45 -10.42 -13.93 17.14
CA LEU A 45 -10.40 -12.49 17.44
C LEU A 45 -9.04 -12.02 17.98
N SER A 46 -8.38 -12.87 18.79
CA SER A 46 -7.04 -12.59 19.35
C SER A 46 -6.00 -12.34 18.26
N LEU A 47 -6.01 -13.17 17.22
CA LEU A 47 -5.11 -13.05 16.08
C LEU A 47 -5.38 -11.77 15.28
N ARG A 48 -6.65 -11.42 15.04
CA ARG A 48 -7.00 -10.17 14.33
C ARG A 48 -6.54 -8.93 15.11
N ARG A 49 -6.74 -8.93 16.43
CA ARG A 49 -6.24 -7.87 17.30
C ARG A 49 -4.72 -7.78 17.24
N ALA A 50 -4.01 -8.90 17.34
CA ALA A 50 -2.55 -8.95 17.26
C ALA A 50 -2.00 -8.36 15.94
N ILE A 51 -2.64 -8.63 14.80
CA ILE A 51 -2.25 -8.06 13.49
C ILE A 51 -2.40 -6.53 13.49
N LEU A 52 -3.54 -6.02 13.98
CA LEU A 52 -3.81 -4.57 14.03
C LEU A 52 -2.85 -3.85 14.98
N PHE A 53 -2.61 -4.41 16.15
CA PHE A 53 -1.63 -3.89 17.10
C PHE A 53 -0.21 -3.92 16.56
N ARG A 54 0.19 -5.00 15.87
CA ARG A 54 1.52 -5.07 15.25
C ARG A 54 1.71 -3.94 14.24
N ARG A 55 0.68 -3.62 13.46
CA ARG A 55 0.72 -2.50 12.52
C ARG A 55 0.80 -1.14 13.22
N LEU A 56 0.02 -0.92 14.29
CA LEU A 56 0.14 0.30 15.10
C LEU A 56 1.52 0.42 15.77
N SER A 57 2.08 -0.69 16.23
CA SER A 57 3.43 -0.74 16.81
C SER A 57 4.53 -0.44 15.78
N SER A 58 4.33 -0.86 14.52
CA SER A 58 5.22 -0.47 13.41
C SER A 58 5.10 1.03 13.10
N ASP A 59 3.87 1.57 12.99
CA ASP A 59 3.63 3.01 12.79
C ASP A 59 4.32 3.83 13.90
N LEU A 60 4.25 3.35 15.15
CA LEU A 60 4.92 3.94 16.30
C LEU A 60 6.45 3.87 16.22
N SER A 61 7.00 2.72 15.85
CA SER A 61 8.45 2.53 15.70
C SER A 61 9.02 3.43 14.59
N ASN A 62 8.24 3.61 13.51
CA ASN A 62 8.57 4.47 12.38
C ASN A 62 8.26 5.97 12.65
N ARG A 63 7.65 6.30 13.79
CA ARG A 63 7.21 7.65 14.17
C ARG A 63 6.39 8.35 13.10
N HIS A 64 5.57 7.59 12.38
CA HIS A 64 4.86 8.07 11.21
C HIS A 64 3.40 7.61 11.27
N PHE A 65 2.53 8.52 11.67
CA PHE A 65 1.09 8.28 11.70
C PHE A 65 0.43 8.77 10.43
N THR A 66 -0.56 8.02 9.96
CA THR A 66 -1.34 8.34 8.76
C THR A 66 -2.83 8.21 9.07
N PRO A 67 -3.74 8.65 8.16
CA PRO A 67 -5.17 8.38 8.31
C PRO A 67 -5.50 6.88 8.48
N ARG A 68 -4.60 5.99 8.04
CA ARG A 68 -4.66 4.55 8.27
C ARG A 68 -4.46 4.19 9.74
N SER A 69 -3.58 4.86 10.48
CA SER A 69 -3.34 4.60 11.91
C SER A 69 -4.63 4.82 12.72
N LEU A 70 -5.35 5.91 12.45
CA LEU A 70 -6.69 6.13 13.00
C LEU A 70 -7.67 5.00 12.60
N ARG A 71 -7.56 4.47 11.37
CA ARG A 71 -8.44 3.39 10.90
C ARG A 71 -8.14 2.07 11.62
N LEU A 72 -6.88 1.82 11.97
CA LEU A 72 -6.49 0.67 12.77
C LEU A 72 -7.11 0.74 14.17
N ILE A 73 -7.13 1.92 14.79
CA ILE A 73 -7.76 2.14 16.11
C ILE A 73 -9.28 1.92 16.02
N GLU A 74 -9.95 2.45 15.00
CA GLU A 74 -11.38 2.17 14.77
C GLU A 74 -11.67 0.67 14.57
N LEU A 75 -10.81 -0.03 13.82
CA LEU A 75 -10.98 -1.46 13.60
C LEU A 75 -10.77 -2.23 14.91
N LEU A 76 -9.79 -1.85 15.74
CA LEU A 76 -9.60 -2.45 17.06
C LEU A 76 -10.83 -2.26 17.96
N GLN A 77 -11.41 -1.07 17.95
CA GLN A 77 -12.64 -0.77 18.68
C GLN A 77 -13.86 -1.54 18.12
N SER A 78 -13.94 -1.74 16.81
CA SER A 78 -15.01 -2.53 16.20
C SER A 78 -14.96 -4.01 16.57
N LEU A 79 -13.77 -4.52 16.92
CA LEU A 79 -13.56 -5.89 17.39
C LEU A 79 -13.88 -6.06 18.88
N ASP A 80 -13.83 -4.99 19.67
CA ASP A 80 -14.14 -4.99 21.10
C ASP A 80 -14.93 -3.72 21.45
N PRO A 81 -16.27 -3.79 21.49
CA PRO A 81 -17.13 -2.61 21.66
C PRO A 81 -17.10 -2.03 23.08
N ARG A 82 -16.25 -2.54 23.98
CA ARG A 82 -16.11 -1.99 25.34
C ARG A 82 -15.54 -0.57 25.29
N PRO A 83 -16.05 0.37 26.11
CA PRO A 83 -15.51 1.71 26.16
C PRO A 83 -14.08 1.68 26.67
N ASN A 84 -13.15 2.17 25.86
CA ASN A 84 -11.76 2.29 26.23
C ASN A 84 -11.31 3.76 26.17
N PRO A 85 -11.13 4.43 27.32
CA PRO A 85 -10.70 5.82 27.35
C PRO A 85 -9.31 6.01 26.74
N PHE A 86 -8.42 5.01 26.86
CA PHE A 86 -7.08 5.04 26.26
C PHE A 86 -7.13 4.97 24.73
N ALA A 87 -8.07 4.20 24.16
CA ALA A 87 -8.28 4.12 22.72
C ALA A 87 -8.78 5.47 22.17
N SER A 88 -9.73 6.09 22.89
CA SER A 88 -10.22 7.42 22.55
C SER A 88 -9.11 8.47 22.64
N ASP A 89 -8.26 8.39 23.66
CA ASP A 89 -7.17 9.35 23.84
C ASP A 89 -6.14 9.24 22.71
N ALA A 90 -5.66 8.02 22.46
CA ALA A 90 -4.77 7.74 21.34
C ALA A 90 -5.36 8.20 19.99
N TYR A 91 -6.66 8.00 19.77
CA TYR A 91 -7.32 8.48 18.55
C TYR A 91 -7.28 10.00 18.44
N VAL A 92 -7.60 10.73 19.52
CA VAL A 92 -7.63 12.19 19.53
C VAL A 92 -6.23 12.76 19.31
N SER A 93 -5.22 12.27 20.03
CA SER A 93 -3.84 12.75 19.89
C SER A 93 -3.29 12.52 18.47
N VAL A 94 -3.56 11.35 17.87
CA VAL A 94 -3.18 11.09 16.47
C VAL A 94 -3.94 11.98 15.50
N ALA A 95 -5.24 12.23 15.74
CA ALA A 95 -6.04 13.10 14.90
C ALA A 95 -5.50 14.54 14.92
N ARG A 96 -5.15 15.07 16.11
CA ARG A 96 -4.49 16.38 16.24
C ARG A 96 -3.19 16.43 15.46
N TYR A 97 -2.30 15.45 15.66
CA TYR A 97 -1.04 15.36 14.94
C TYR A 97 -1.23 15.35 13.41
N LEU A 98 -2.23 14.62 12.90
CA LEU A 98 -2.52 14.56 11.47
C LEU A 98 -3.03 15.89 10.92
N VAL A 99 -3.82 16.63 11.69
CA VAL A 99 -4.26 17.98 11.32
C VAL A 99 -3.08 18.94 11.27
N THR A 100 -2.26 18.98 12.32
CA THR A 100 -1.14 19.94 12.43
C THR A 100 -0.03 19.66 11.43
N SER A 101 0.16 18.41 11.04
CA SER A 101 1.18 17.99 10.07
C SER A 101 0.70 18.04 8.62
N ALA A 102 -0.60 18.28 8.37
CA ALA A 102 -1.14 18.31 7.02
C ALA A 102 -0.72 19.58 6.26
N PRO A 103 -0.46 19.49 4.95
CA PRO A 103 -0.17 20.68 4.13
C PRO A 103 -1.39 21.61 3.98
N ASP A 104 -2.60 21.04 4.07
CA ASP A 104 -3.87 21.76 4.06
C ASP A 104 -4.61 21.48 5.37
N PHE A 105 -4.43 22.39 6.32
CA PHE A 105 -5.01 22.30 7.66
C PHE A 105 -6.54 22.23 7.61
N ASP A 106 -7.17 23.10 6.82
CA ASP A 106 -8.62 23.28 6.85
C ASP A 106 -9.33 22.02 6.30
N SER A 107 -8.80 21.47 5.20
CA SER A 107 -9.29 20.21 4.63
C SER A 107 -9.07 19.01 5.57
N ALA A 108 -7.92 18.95 6.23
CA ALA A 108 -7.61 17.89 7.18
C ALA A 108 -8.55 17.91 8.40
N VAL A 109 -8.82 19.09 8.96
CA VAL A 109 -9.79 19.27 10.04
C VAL A 109 -11.17 18.79 9.62
N VAL A 110 -11.69 19.26 8.47
CA VAL A 110 -13.03 18.89 8.00
C VAL A 110 -13.15 17.37 7.81
N SER A 111 -12.12 16.73 7.24
CA SER A 111 -12.09 15.27 7.07
C SER A 111 -12.14 14.54 8.42
N ILE A 112 -11.40 15.02 9.41
CA ILE A 112 -11.34 14.41 10.75
C ILE A 112 -12.63 14.64 11.53
N LEU A 113 -13.21 15.84 11.46
CA LEU A 113 -14.50 16.15 12.08
C LEU A 113 -15.63 15.31 11.49
N HIS A 114 -15.67 15.12 10.17
CA HIS A 114 -16.65 14.23 9.54
C HIS A 114 -16.54 12.80 10.08
N ARG A 115 -15.31 12.33 10.26
CA ARG A 115 -14.99 10.99 10.76
C ARG A 115 -15.35 10.82 12.24
N ILE A 116 -15.01 11.78 13.10
CA ILE A 116 -15.42 11.82 14.51
C ILE A 116 -16.95 11.88 14.62
N GLY A 117 -17.61 12.71 13.83
CA GLY A 117 -19.06 12.79 13.78
C GLY A 117 -19.72 11.47 13.35
N ALA A 118 -19.11 10.72 12.44
CA ALA A 118 -19.58 9.39 12.07
C ALA A 118 -19.45 8.39 13.24
N ILE A 119 -18.33 8.41 13.97
CA ILE A 119 -18.10 7.57 15.15
C ILE A 119 -19.14 7.87 16.23
N MET A 120 -19.37 9.14 16.55
CA MET A 120 -20.34 9.57 17.57
C MET A 120 -21.79 9.21 17.23
N ARG A 121 -22.13 9.14 15.94
CA ARG A 121 -23.47 8.73 15.47
C ARG A 121 -23.62 7.22 15.36
N SER A 122 -22.53 6.46 15.33
CA SER A 122 -22.56 5.01 15.15
C SER A 122 -22.67 4.28 16.50
N PRO A 123 -23.56 3.27 16.63
CA PRO A 123 -23.64 2.47 17.86
C PRO A 123 -22.42 1.55 18.03
N ASP A 124 -21.82 1.09 16.93
CA ASP A 124 -20.74 0.10 16.89
C ASP A 124 -19.38 0.64 17.37
N ALA A 125 -19.17 1.96 17.32
CA ALA A 125 -17.96 2.63 17.79
C ALA A 125 -18.21 3.51 19.03
N SER A 126 -19.33 3.30 19.72
CA SER A 126 -19.70 4.04 20.94
C SER A 126 -18.62 3.98 22.03
N GLY A 127 -17.81 2.92 22.05
CA GLY A 127 -16.69 2.80 22.98
C GLY A 127 -15.54 3.79 22.78
N LEU A 128 -15.47 4.46 21.61
CA LEU A 128 -14.51 5.54 21.31
C LEU A 128 -15.07 6.94 21.60
N ALA A 129 -16.40 7.07 21.74
CA ALA A 129 -17.06 8.34 21.93
C ALA A 129 -16.89 8.84 23.38
N SER A 130 -15.85 9.63 23.61
CA SER A 130 -15.58 10.25 24.92
C SER A 130 -15.85 11.76 24.90
N ASP A 131 -16.05 12.36 26.07
CA ASP A 131 -16.18 13.82 26.19
C ASP A 131 -14.88 14.54 25.79
N ARG A 132 -13.72 13.88 25.94
CA ARG A 132 -12.44 14.39 25.43
C ARG A 132 -12.43 14.46 23.90
N MET A 133 -12.99 13.47 23.22
CA MET A 133 -13.12 13.48 21.76
C MET A 133 -14.03 14.62 21.26
N LYS A 134 -15.12 14.89 21.98
CA LYS A 134 -16.01 16.03 21.68
C LYS A 134 -15.30 17.36 21.88
N ALA A 135 -14.64 17.55 23.02
CA ALA A 135 -13.90 18.78 23.32
C ALA A 135 -12.80 19.05 22.28
N ALA A 136 -12.06 18.02 21.87
CA ALA A 136 -11.05 18.14 20.83
C ALA A 136 -11.66 18.47 19.45
N ALA A 137 -12.82 17.90 19.12
CA ALA A 137 -13.53 18.25 17.89
C ALA A 137 -13.97 19.72 17.88
N GLU A 138 -14.52 20.22 19.00
CA GLU A 138 -14.89 21.63 19.15
C GLU A 138 -13.69 22.57 19.06
N GLU A 139 -12.54 22.19 19.64
CA GLU A 139 -11.30 22.97 19.56
C GLU A 139 -10.79 23.05 18.11
N MET A 140 -10.77 21.92 17.39
CA MET A 140 -10.39 21.88 15.97
C MET A 140 -11.36 22.68 15.09
N GLU A 141 -12.66 22.66 15.38
CA GLU A 141 -13.66 23.45 14.66
C GLU A 141 -13.48 24.95 14.90
N LYS A 142 -13.23 25.37 16.14
CA LYS A 142 -12.94 26.78 16.47
C LYS A 142 -11.67 27.27 15.77
N ALA A 143 -10.65 26.41 15.65
CA ALA A 143 -9.42 26.72 14.94
C ALA A 143 -9.60 26.94 13.42
N LEU A 144 -10.74 26.54 12.83
CA LEU A 144 -11.04 26.92 11.44
C LEU A 144 -11.42 28.40 11.31
N THR A 145 -12.04 28.97 12.35
CA THR A 145 -12.51 30.36 12.36
C THR A 145 -11.52 31.33 12.98
N ASP A 146 -10.74 30.87 13.96
CA ASP A 146 -9.81 31.70 14.73
C ASP A 146 -8.35 31.42 14.32
N SER A 147 -7.72 32.43 13.72
CA SER A 147 -6.34 32.34 13.24
C SER A 147 -5.32 32.22 14.38
N ASP A 148 -5.60 32.78 15.56
CA ASP A 148 -4.68 32.75 16.68
C ASP A 148 -4.69 31.36 17.34
N LEU A 149 -5.89 30.78 17.50
CA LEU A 149 -6.05 29.39 17.94
C LEU A 149 -5.45 28.40 16.94
N LYS A 150 -5.57 28.65 15.63
CA LYS A 150 -4.91 27.84 14.60
C LYS A 150 -3.39 27.83 14.78
N ALA A 151 -2.77 28.99 14.98
CA ALA A 151 -1.34 29.09 15.22
C ALA A 151 -0.94 28.36 16.52
N GLU A 152 -1.74 28.48 17.58
CA GLU A 152 -1.53 27.78 18.84
C GLU A 152 -1.60 26.26 18.67
N VAL A 153 -2.64 25.72 18.04
CA VAL A 153 -2.79 24.27 17.80
C VAL A 153 -1.64 23.73 16.94
N VAL A 154 -1.23 24.46 15.91
CA VAL A 154 -0.07 24.07 15.07
C VAL A 154 1.23 24.09 15.87
N SER A 155 1.41 25.08 16.76
CA SER A 155 2.62 25.20 17.58
C SER A 155 2.79 24.05 18.59
N ARG A 156 1.68 23.45 19.05
CA ARG A 156 1.71 22.34 19.99
C ARG A 156 2.23 21.04 19.35
N ASN A 157 2.14 20.91 18.02
CA ASN A 157 2.54 19.76 17.19
C ASN A 157 2.80 18.46 17.97
N ASP A 158 1.70 17.76 18.24
CA ASP A 158 1.56 16.75 19.29
C ASP A 158 2.12 15.37 18.89
N LEU A 159 3.21 15.25 18.10
CA LEU A 159 3.78 13.93 17.72
C LEU A 159 4.14 13.11 18.97
N LYS A 160 4.81 13.76 19.93
CA LYS A 160 5.23 13.10 21.17
C LYS A 160 4.03 12.63 21.99
N GLU A 161 3.01 13.47 22.12
CA GLU A 161 1.77 13.10 22.82
C GLU A 161 1.04 11.97 22.08
N ALA A 162 0.97 12.01 20.75
CA ALA A 162 0.39 10.93 19.95
C ALA A 162 1.12 9.60 20.13
N MET A 163 2.46 9.64 20.20
CA MET A 163 3.26 8.46 20.50
C MET A 163 2.96 7.94 21.92
N GLU A 164 3.05 8.79 22.94
CA GLU A 164 2.80 8.42 24.34
C GLU A 164 1.40 7.84 24.53
N SER A 165 0.36 8.46 23.95
CA SER A 165 -1.02 7.96 24.02
C SER A 165 -1.17 6.58 23.37
N ILE A 166 -0.51 6.32 22.23
CA ILE A 166 -0.53 4.99 21.60
C ILE A 166 0.28 3.97 22.42
N GLU A 167 1.44 4.34 22.98
CA GLU A 167 2.22 3.43 23.84
C GLU A 167 1.38 2.99 25.04
N VAL A 168 0.74 3.93 25.73
CA VAL A 168 -0.16 3.64 26.85
C VAL A 168 -1.32 2.75 26.40
N PHE A 169 -1.95 3.06 25.25
CA PHE A 169 -3.03 2.24 24.72
C PHE A 169 -2.58 0.80 24.42
N LEU A 170 -1.42 0.63 23.77
CA LEU A 170 -0.84 -0.67 23.48
C LEU A 170 -0.52 -1.42 24.79
N GLU A 171 0.15 -0.81 25.75
CA GLU A 171 0.49 -1.46 27.02
C GLU A 171 -0.73 -1.92 27.82
N LYS A 172 -1.81 -1.11 27.82
CA LYS A 172 -3.03 -1.44 28.58
C LYS A 172 -3.88 -2.50 27.90
N GLU A 173 -3.96 -2.52 26.58
CA GLU A 173 -4.74 -3.53 25.86
C GLU A 173 -3.96 -4.82 25.59
N TRP A 174 -2.63 -4.80 25.70
CA TRP A 174 -1.78 -5.95 25.42
C TRP A 174 -1.74 -6.93 26.59
N GLN A 175 -2.78 -7.73 26.71
CA GLN A 175 -2.80 -8.87 27.65
C GLN A 175 -1.85 -9.99 27.18
N PRO A 176 -1.19 -10.73 28.09
CA PRO A 176 -0.28 -11.82 27.75
C PRO A 176 -0.94 -12.86 26.84
N CYS A 177 -0.19 -13.46 25.91
CA CYS A 177 -0.76 -14.49 25.05
C CYS A 177 -1.09 -15.74 25.86
N TYR A 178 -1.96 -16.60 25.33
CA TYR A 178 -2.28 -17.87 25.99
C TYR A 178 -1.00 -18.67 26.29
N LEU A 179 -0.06 -18.76 25.34
CA LEU A 179 1.21 -19.46 25.53
C LEU A 179 2.09 -18.82 26.62
N GLU A 180 2.07 -17.51 26.76
CA GLU A 180 2.82 -16.76 27.76
C GLU A 180 2.16 -16.89 29.14
N THR A 181 0.83 -16.90 29.21
CA THR A 181 0.09 -17.17 30.44
C THR A 181 0.33 -18.61 30.91
N VAL A 182 0.31 -19.59 29.99
CA VAL A 182 0.65 -20.98 30.31
C VAL A 182 2.10 -21.09 30.76
N ALA A 183 3.05 -20.45 30.07
CA ALA A 183 4.46 -20.42 30.46
C ALA A 183 4.63 -19.82 31.87
N GLN A 184 4.00 -18.66 32.15
CA GLN A 184 4.00 -18.01 33.46
C GLN A 184 3.36 -18.89 34.54
N GLN A 185 2.26 -19.60 34.23
CA GLN A 185 1.63 -20.54 35.15
C GLN A 185 2.50 -21.78 35.42
N THR A 186 3.21 -22.30 34.42
CA THR A 186 4.14 -23.43 34.59
C THR A 186 5.41 -23.02 35.33
N ALA A 187 5.87 -21.77 35.17
CA ALA A 187 6.99 -21.20 35.90
C ALA A 187 6.62 -20.85 37.36
N ALA A 188 5.39 -20.36 37.59
CA ALA A 188 4.88 -20.01 38.93
C ALA A 188 4.44 -21.24 39.74
N LYS A 189 3.94 -22.30 39.09
CA LYS A 189 3.68 -23.60 39.71
C LYS A 189 4.98 -24.40 39.80
N GLY A 190 5.90 -23.92 40.63
CA GLY A 190 7.05 -24.69 41.11
C GLY A 190 6.60 -25.89 41.95
N LYS A 191 6.06 -26.93 41.29
CA LYS A 191 6.07 -28.31 41.77
C LYS A 191 6.26 -29.18 40.52
N PRO A 192 7.40 -29.89 40.38
CA PRO A 192 7.70 -30.63 39.16
C PRO A 192 6.81 -31.87 39.11
N ALA A 193 5.67 -31.77 38.44
CA ALA A 193 4.90 -32.95 38.05
C ALA A 193 5.59 -33.57 36.83
N SER A 194 6.17 -34.74 37.06
CA SER A 194 6.72 -35.71 36.11
C SER A 194 6.24 -35.55 34.66
N ILE A 195 7.06 -34.86 33.85
CA ILE A 195 7.21 -35.13 32.42
C ILE A 195 8.49 -35.98 32.33
N PRO A 196 8.56 -37.03 31.48
CA PRO A 196 9.68 -37.98 31.47
C PRO A 196 10.99 -37.22 31.33
N LYS A 197 11.91 -37.44 32.28
CA LYS A 197 13.21 -36.79 32.40
C LYS A 197 13.88 -36.59 31.03
N THR A 198 13.81 -35.37 30.51
CA THR A 198 14.73 -34.87 29.51
C THR A 198 16.10 -34.78 30.17
N ILE A 199 17.07 -35.38 29.51
CA ILE A 199 18.37 -35.79 30.02
C ILE A 199 19.24 -34.55 30.23
N SER A 200 19.20 -33.96 31.42
CA SER A 200 20.26 -33.05 31.88
C SER A 200 21.27 -33.89 32.65
N SER A 201 22.10 -34.63 31.90
CA SER A 201 23.31 -35.29 32.40
C SER A 201 24.50 -34.40 32.04
N PRO A 202 25.56 -34.31 32.88
CA PRO A 202 26.84 -33.69 32.51
C PRO A 202 27.38 -34.17 31.15
N GLU A 203 27.01 -35.38 30.72
CA GLU A 203 27.27 -35.94 29.40
C GLU A 203 26.75 -35.07 28.25
N VAL A 204 25.54 -34.49 28.38
CA VAL A 204 24.90 -33.69 27.32
C VAL A 204 25.54 -32.30 27.23
N LYS A 205 25.98 -31.74 28.36
CA LYS A 205 26.74 -30.48 28.36
C LYS A 205 28.08 -30.65 27.66
N LYS A 206 28.76 -31.76 27.94
CA LYS A 206 30.01 -32.13 27.27
C LYS A 206 29.80 -32.29 25.76
N GLN A 207 28.75 -33.01 25.34
CA GLN A 207 28.43 -33.16 23.91
C GLN A 207 28.08 -31.83 23.22
N VAL A 208 27.44 -30.89 23.91
CA VAL A 208 27.14 -29.56 23.36
C VAL A 208 28.41 -28.71 23.22
N GLU A 209 29.32 -28.79 24.19
CA GLU A 209 30.63 -28.12 24.11
C GLU A 209 31.50 -28.74 23.01
N ASP A 210 31.50 -30.06 22.88
CA ASP A 210 32.17 -30.79 21.80
C ASP A 210 31.59 -30.41 20.43
N LEU A 211 30.25 -30.32 20.31
CA LEU A 211 29.58 -29.92 19.07
C LEU A 211 29.86 -28.45 18.71
N ARG A 212 29.91 -27.57 19.72
CA ARG A 212 30.25 -26.15 19.55
C ARG A 212 31.71 -25.97 19.10
N SER A 213 32.61 -26.79 19.64
CA SER A 213 34.02 -26.83 19.25
C SER A 213 34.18 -27.34 17.82
N SER A 214 33.45 -28.40 17.46
CA SER A 214 33.44 -28.95 16.09
C SER A 214 32.85 -27.98 15.06
N CYS A 215 31.81 -27.22 15.42
CA CYS A 215 31.29 -26.16 14.56
C CYS A 215 32.29 -25.02 14.36
N ALA A 216 33.04 -24.65 15.40
CA ALA A 216 34.08 -23.62 15.29
C ALA A 216 35.26 -24.09 14.41
N GLU A 217 35.65 -25.36 14.49
CA GLU A 217 36.63 -25.95 13.57
C GLU A 217 36.12 -25.98 12.13
N LEU A 218 34.87 -26.40 11.89
CA LEU A 218 34.28 -26.39 10.55
C LEU A 218 34.19 -24.98 9.96
N LEU A 219 33.88 -23.97 10.79
CA LEU A 219 33.86 -22.57 10.35
C LEU A 219 35.26 -22.03 10.01
N ASN A 220 36.32 -22.56 10.62
CA ASN A 220 37.69 -22.21 10.24
C ASN A 220 38.17 -22.93 8.97
N VAL A 221 37.54 -24.05 8.60
CA VAL A 221 37.82 -24.79 7.36
C VAL A 221 37.07 -24.20 6.16
N VAL A 222 35.93 -23.55 6.39
CA VAL A 222 35.16 -22.86 5.35
C VAL A 222 35.70 -21.44 5.21
N GLU A 223 36.65 -21.26 4.30
CA GLU A 223 37.10 -19.92 3.90
C GLU A 223 35.92 -19.14 3.28
N ASP A 224 35.70 -17.91 3.77
CA ASP A 224 34.66 -17.02 3.25
C ASP A 224 35.02 -16.65 1.80
N PRO A 225 34.18 -16.93 0.79
CA PRO A 225 34.48 -16.64 -0.62
C PRO A 225 34.32 -15.14 -0.97
N LEU A 226 33.77 -14.33 -0.06
CA LEU A 226 33.49 -12.91 -0.31
C LEU A 226 34.74 -12.05 -0.59
N PRO A 227 35.89 -12.23 0.10
CA PRO A 227 37.10 -11.43 -0.14
C PRO A 227 37.72 -11.70 -1.52
N GLU A 228 37.64 -12.94 -2.02
CA GLU A 228 38.11 -13.29 -3.36
C GLU A 228 37.21 -12.70 -4.45
N ALA A 229 35.89 -12.72 -4.24
CA ALA A 229 34.93 -12.10 -5.15
C ALA A 229 35.14 -10.58 -5.27
N ILE A 230 35.50 -9.90 -4.17
CA ILE A 230 35.80 -8.47 -4.17
C ILE A 230 37.10 -8.17 -4.94
N LYS A 231 38.14 -8.99 -4.74
CA LYS A 231 39.41 -8.84 -5.49
C LYS A 231 39.19 -9.04 -6.99
N PHE A 232 38.44 -10.07 -7.37
CA PHE A 232 38.10 -10.34 -8.76
C PHE A 232 37.27 -9.21 -9.39
N ALA A 233 36.29 -8.66 -8.66
CA ALA A 233 35.50 -7.52 -9.14
C ALA A 233 36.35 -6.27 -9.38
N ASN A 234 37.33 -6.00 -8.51
CA ASN A 234 38.26 -4.87 -8.68
C ASN A 234 39.21 -5.08 -9.86
N GLU A 235 39.71 -6.30 -10.08
CA GLU A 235 40.56 -6.64 -11.23
C GLU A 235 39.81 -6.50 -12.56
N VAL A 236 38.54 -6.91 -12.61
CA VAL A 236 37.67 -6.71 -13.78
C VAL A 236 37.41 -5.22 -14.03
N ALA A 237 37.24 -4.42 -12.97
CA ALA A 237 37.05 -2.98 -13.08
C ALA A 237 38.32 -2.26 -13.61
N GLU A 238 39.51 -2.66 -13.17
CA GLU A 238 40.77 -2.09 -13.69
C GLU A 238 41.03 -2.49 -15.14
N ASN A 239 40.73 -3.73 -15.52
CA ASN A 239 40.86 -4.21 -16.91
C ASN A 239 39.90 -3.51 -17.88
N LEU A 240 38.79 -2.93 -17.40
CA LEU A 240 37.83 -2.15 -18.19
C LEU A 240 38.22 -0.66 -18.32
N CYS A 241 39.14 -0.15 -17.49
CA CYS A 241 39.56 1.26 -17.48
C CYS A 241 40.79 1.55 -18.38
N GLY A 242 41.44 0.51 -18.93
CA GLY A 242 42.72 0.61 -19.63
C GLY A 242 42.71 0.77 -21.16
N LYS A 243 41.63 1.26 -21.79
CA LYS A 243 41.62 1.53 -23.25
C LYS A 243 40.92 2.85 -23.62
N VAL A 244 41.47 3.98 -23.18
CA VAL A 244 41.31 5.24 -23.91
C VAL A 244 42.65 5.98 -23.96
N GLY A 245 43.26 5.93 -25.15
CA GLY A 245 44.34 6.79 -25.65
C GLY A 245 44.60 6.30 -27.08
N GLU A 246 44.87 7.10 -28.09
CA GLU A 246 44.92 8.55 -28.33
C GLU A 246 44.90 8.67 -29.89
N ASP A 247 45.06 9.88 -30.43
CA ASP A 247 45.15 10.26 -31.87
C ASP A 247 43.78 10.62 -32.51
N ILE A 248 43.53 11.80 -33.10
CA ILE A 248 44.36 12.63 -33.98
C ILE A 248 44.02 14.14 -33.83
N GLN A 249 45.06 14.94 -34.09
CA GLN A 249 45.24 16.39 -34.15
C GLN A 249 44.27 17.15 -35.08
N ASP A 250 43.90 18.40 -34.74
CA ASP A 250 44.33 19.62 -35.48
C ASP A 250 43.61 20.89 -34.97
N MET A 251 44.42 21.92 -34.71
CA MET A 251 44.03 23.31 -34.47
C MET A 251 44.13 24.08 -35.80
N PRO A 252 43.34 25.15 -36.05
CA PRO A 252 43.83 26.47 -35.63
C PRO A 252 42.77 27.46 -35.11
N VAL A 253 43.34 28.40 -34.36
CA VAL A 253 42.79 29.58 -33.69
C VAL A 253 42.20 30.58 -34.70
N ASP A 254 41.11 31.26 -34.33
CA ASP A 254 41.03 32.70 -34.61
C ASP A 254 40.37 33.48 -33.46
N GLN A 255 40.91 34.67 -33.22
CA GLN A 255 40.68 35.53 -32.05
C GLN A 255 39.65 36.65 -32.35
N ASN A 256 39.15 37.25 -31.26
CA ASN A 256 38.56 38.60 -31.15
C ASN A 256 37.07 38.79 -31.54
N ALA A 257 36.22 39.02 -30.53
CA ALA A 257 35.93 40.35 -29.96
C ALA A 257 34.46 40.52 -29.49
N ARG A 258 34.35 40.89 -28.21
CA ARG A 258 33.52 41.95 -27.62
C ARG A 258 31.99 41.77 -27.43
N ASP A 259 31.65 42.00 -26.15
CA ASP A 259 30.54 42.77 -25.60
C ASP A 259 29.14 42.15 -25.42
N ALA A 260 28.89 41.84 -24.13
CA ALA A 260 27.74 42.23 -23.31
C ALA A 260 26.32 41.74 -23.66
N GLY A 261 25.75 40.94 -22.74
CA GLY A 261 24.30 40.94 -22.49
C GLY A 261 23.69 39.58 -22.09
N GLY A 262 23.66 39.29 -20.80
CA GLY A 262 22.58 38.58 -20.09
C GLY A 262 21.99 37.24 -20.60
N ASN A 263 22.11 36.22 -19.73
CA ASN A 263 21.17 35.09 -19.51
C ASN A 263 21.34 33.81 -20.36
N GLY A 264 21.95 32.77 -19.79
CA GLY A 264 21.90 31.35 -20.26
C GLY A 264 21.49 30.48 -19.07
N THR A 265 20.39 29.74 -19.04
CA THR A 265 19.81 28.76 -20.00
C THR A 265 20.77 27.62 -20.32
N SER A 266 20.44 26.45 -19.73
CA SER A 266 20.74 25.07 -20.11
C SER A 266 21.84 24.82 -21.15
N THR A 267 22.83 24.04 -20.74
CA THR A 267 23.76 23.30 -21.60
C THR A 267 23.08 22.75 -22.86
N GLY A 268 23.49 23.28 -24.00
CA GLY A 268 22.98 22.95 -25.32
C GLY A 268 23.51 21.60 -25.79
N LEU A 269 22.58 20.65 -25.99
CA LEU A 269 22.63 19.74 -27.12
C LEU A 269 21.41 20.05 -27.98
N PRO A 270 21.53 20.19 -29.31
CA PRO A 270 20.38 20.42 -30.16
C PRO A 270 19.46 19.19 -30.06
N LYS A 271 18.26 19.39 -29.51
CA LYS A 271 17.23 18.34 -29.50
C LYS A 271 16.86 18.04 -30.95
N ARG A 272 17.22 16.84 -31.41
CA ARG A 272 16.79 16.28 -32.70
C ARG A 272 15.26 16.17 -32.69
N SER A 273 14.59 16.55 -33.78
CA SER A 273 13.14 16.45 -33.87
C SER A 273 12.72 14.97 -33.80
N LEU A 274 11.60 14.68 -33.14
CA LEU A 274 11.06 13.32 -33.03
C LEU A 274 10.67 12.71 -34.39
N MET A 275 10.52 13.58 -35.40
CA MET A 275 10.21 13.21 -36.78
C MET A 275 11.46 13.11 -37.68
N ASP A 276 12.65 13.40 -37.14
CA ASP A 276 13.89 13.32 -37.92
C ASP A 276 14.34 11.86 -38.06
N HIS A 277 14.58 11.44 -39.31
CA HIS A 277 14.97 10.09 -39.65
C HIS A 277 16.45 9.83 -39.29
N ASN A 278 16.76 8.65 -38.76
CA ASN A 278 18.11 8.30 -38.32
C ASN A 278 18.99 7.91 -39.53
N PRO A 279 20.12 8.61 -39.79
CA PRO A 279 20.99 8.35 -40.95
C PRO A 279 21.80 7.04 -40.88
N THR A 280 21.69 6.26 -39.79
CA THR A 280 22.29 4.91 -39.69
C THR A 280 21.35 3.78 -40.14
N ALA A 281 20.14 4.11 -40.61
CA ALA A 281 19.25 3.15 -41.23
C ALA A 281 19.71 2.82 -42.65
N PHE A 282 20.42 1.70 -42.82
CA PHE A 282 20.81 1.19 -44.14
C PHE A 282 19.61 0.58 -44.87
N HIS A 283 19.25 1.13 -46.03
CA HIS A 283 18.35 0.52 -47.00
C HIS A 283 19.18 -0.28 -48.00
N TYR A 284 18.93 -1.58 -48.13
CA TYR A 284 19.52 -2.39 -49.21
C TYR A 284 18.81 -2.03 -50.51
N GLU A 285 19.52 -1.42 -51.46
CA GLU A 285 19.01 -1.12 -52.80
C GLU A 285 18.83 -2.42 -53.59
N TRP A 286 17.63 -2.63 -54.12
CA TRP A 286 17.44 -3.63 -55.17
C TRP A 286 17.89 -3.01 -56.49
N SER A 287 18.91 -3.59 -57.11
CA SER A 287 19.28 -3.27 -58.49
C SER A 287 18.22 -3.81 -59.45
N GLU A 288 17.44 -2.92 -60.05
CA GLU A 288 16.64 -3.22 -61.22
C GLU A 288 17.55 -3.35 -62.43
N THR A 289 17.77 -4.57 -62.89
CA THR A 289 18.15 -4.82 -64.28
C THR A 289 17.14 -5.80 -64.83
N SER A 290 16.25 -5.26 -65.66
CA SER A 290 15.22 -5.99 -66.39
C SER A 290 15.89 -6.86 -67.45
N ASP A 291 15.63 -8.17 -67.46
CA ASP A 291 15.33 -8.84 -68.73
C ASP A 291 14.49 -10.11 -68.56
N SER A 292 13.60 -10.20 -69.54
CA SER A 292 12.65 -11.19 -69.99
C SER A 292 12.92 -12.67 -69.69
N SER A 293 11.83 -13.33 -69.27
CA SER A 293 11.27 -14.56 -69.84
C SER A 293 12.03 -15.90 -69.79
N GLU A 294 11.26 -16.88 -69.30
CA GLU A 294 11.28 -18.33 -69.58
C GLU A 294 12.24 -19.25 -68.84
N GLY A 295 11.63 -20.26 -68.21
CA GLY A 295 12.24 -21.58 -68.09
C GLY A 295 12.33 -22.13 -66.68
N GLY A 296 11.50 -23.14 -66.39
CA GLY A 296 11.94 -24.23 -65.52
C GLY A 296 11.50 -24.18 -64.05
N SER A 297 10.31 -24.72 -63.81
CA SER A 297 10.00 -25.66 -62.74
C SER A 297 10.89 -25.66 -61.47
N ARG A 298 10.39 -25.04 -60.41
CA ARG A 298 10.09 -25.71 -59.12
C ARG A 298 9.44 -24.70 -58.17
N ARG A 299 8.18 -24.90 -57.80
CA ARG A 299 7.56 -24.17 -56.69
C ARG A 299 8.35 -24.46 -55.43
N PHE A 300 9.24 -23.56 -55.02
CA PHE A 300 9.74 -23.54 -53.66
C PHE A 300 8.58 -23.11 -52.75
N ARG A 301 7.92 -24.10 -52.13
CA ARG A 301 7.04 -23.84 -51.01
C ARG A 301 7.92 -23.36 -49.86
N LEU A 302 7.91 -22.07 -49.57
CA LEU A 302 8.51 -21.55 -48.35
C LEU A 302 7.82 -22.21 -47.16
N ALA A 303 8.61 -22.69 -46.19
CA ALA A 303 8.09 -23.19 -44.94
C ALA A 303 7.31 -22.04 -44.28
N THR A 304 6.02 -22.25 -44.02
CA THR A 304 5.22 -21.32 -43.20
C THR A 304 6.00 -21.01 -41.93
N PRO A 305 6.14 -19.72 -41.57
CA PRO A 305 6.93 -19.34 -40.40
C PRO A 305 6.34 -20.05 -39.17
N ARG A 306 7.17 -20.85 -38.49
CA ARG A 306 6.80 -21.45 -37.21
C ARG A 306 6.50 -20.30 -36.25
N ARG A 307 5.24 -20.18 -35.84
CA ARG A 307 4.86 -19.27 -34.76
C ARG A 307 5.61 -19.73 -33.52
N ILE A 308 6.55 -18.90 -33.06
CA ILE A 308 7.07 -19.00 -31.71
C ILE A 308 5.84 -18.82 -30.79
N PRO A 309 5.47 -19.82 -29.97
CA PRO A 309 4.44 -19.61 -28.97
C PRO A 309 5.02 -18.64 -27.95
N VAL A 310 4.76 -17.34 -28.16
CA VAL A 310 4.90 -16.36 -27.09
C VAL A 310 4.01 -16.84 -25.96
N SER A 311 4.63 -17.12 -24.82
CA SER A 311 3.92 -17.34 -23.56
C SER A 311 2.96 -16.16 -23.37
N PRO A 312 1.72 -16.39 -22.89
CA PRO A 312 0.90 -15.27 -22.45
C PRO A 312 1.74 -14.52 -21.42
N LEU A 313 2.01 -13.24 -21.69
CA LEU A 313 2.49 -12.30 -20.69
C LEU A 313 1.73 -12.61 -19.40
N ARG A 314 2.45 -12.98 -18.33
CA ARG A 314 1.86 -13.02 -17.01
C ARG A 314 1.23 -11.65 -16.84
N LYS A 315 -0.10 -11.62 -16.68
CA LYS A 315 -0.79 -10.47 -16.13
C LYS A 315 -0.29 -10.36 -14.70
N GLU A 316 0.89 -9.79 -14.53
CA GLU A 316 1.19 -8.99 -13.36
C GLU A 316 -0.01 -8.08 -13.22
N ALA A 317 -0.68 -8.15 -12.07
CA ALA A 317 -1.92 -7.46 -11.83
C ALA A 317 -1.68 -5.96 -12.00
N ASP A 318 -1.91 -5.49 -13.23
CA ASP A 318 -1.95 -4.09 -13.59
C ASP A 318 -3.05 -3.48 -12.74
N ARG A 319 -2.58 -2.90 -11.63
CA ARG A 319 -3.09 -1.72 -10.95
C ARG A 319 -4.51 -1.38 -11.36
N ASN A 320 -5.45 -1.62 -10.44
CA ASN A 320 -6.86 -1.21 -10.49
C ASN A 320 -7.05 0.33 -10.66
N PHE A 321 -6.59 0.90 -11.78
CA PHE A 321 -6.87 2.26 -12.23
C PHE A 321 -7.75 2.28 -13.49
N GLY A 322 -8.28 1.12 -13.91
CA GLY A 322 -9.45 1.06 -14.77
C GLY A 322 -10.69 1.07 -13.89
N GLY A 323 -11.32 2.24 -13.71
CA GLY A 323 -12.47 2.42 -12.82
C GLY A 323 -13.48 1.28 -12.91
N ILE A 324 -13.90 0.76 -11.74
CA ILE A 324 -14.92 -0.28 -11.60
C ILE A 324 -16.15 0.17 -12.40
N ARG A 325 -16.37 -0.43 -13.58
CA ARG A 325 -17.54 -0.11 -14.39
C ARG A 325 -18.79 -0.49 -13.59
N ARG A 326 -19.73 0.44 -13.43
CA ARG A 326 -21.03 0.15 -12.81
C ARG A 326 -21.68 -1.01 -13.54
N LYS A 327 -22.24 -1.98 -12.81
CA LYS A 327 -22.96 -3.11 -13.41
C LYS A 327 -24.14 -2.57 -14.21
N VAL A 328 -24.29 -3.01 -15.47
CA VAL A 328 -25.39 -2.57 -16.33
C VAL A 328 -26.69 -3.22 -15.87
N LYS A 329 -27.62 -2.42 -15.35
CA LYS A 329 -28.96 -2.86 -14.92
C LYS A 329 -30.02 -2.46 -15.94
N ARG A 330 -30.86 -3.41 -16.36
CA ARG A 330 -32.01 -3.16 -17.24
C ARG A 330 -33.02 -2.25 -16.54
N TRP A 331 -33.72 -1.41 -17.31
CA TRP A 331 -34.75 -0.52 -16.77
C TRP A 331 -36.00 -1.31 -16.44
N SER A 332 -36.56 -1.07 -15.26
CA SER A 332 -37.85 -1.66 -14.85
C SER A 332 -39.00 -0.87 -15.47
N VAL A 333 -40.14 -1.52 -15.74
CA VAL A 333 -41.35 -0.85 -16.26
C VAL A 333 -41.82 0.26 -15.31
N LEU A 334 -41.71 0.04 -13.99
CA LEU A 334 -42.02 1.05 -12.98
C LEU A 334 -41.08 2.27 -13.04
N GLU A 335 -39.79 2.06 -13.30
CA GLU A 335 -38.81 3.15 -13.50
C GLU A 335 -39.13 3.94 -14.78
N GLU A 336 -39.62 3.28 -15.83
CA GLU A 336 -39.95 3.91 -17.10
C GLU A 336 -41.24 4.73 -17.04
N ASP A 337 -42.29 4.19 -16.43
CA ASP A 337 -43.57 4.89 -16.29
C ASP A 337 -43.45 6.11 -15.37
N THR A 338 -42.65 5.99 -14.30
CA THR A 338 -42.34 7.10 -13.41
C THR A 338 -41.48 8.15 -14.10
N LEU A 339 -40.55 7.75 -14.97
CA LEU A 339 -39.80 8.67 -15.81
C LEU A 339 -40.70 9.42 -16.80
N ARG A 340 -41.70 8.76 -17.42
CA ARG A 340 -42.67 9.45 -18.30
C ARG A 340 -43.48 10.51 -17.55
N LYS A 341 -44.05 10.13 -16.40
CA LYS A 341 -44.80 11.06 -15.54
C LYS A 341 -43.92 12.22 -15.05
N ALA A 342 -42.70 11.92 -14.63
CA ALA A 342 -41.75 12.94 -14.18
C ALA A 342 -41.38 13.91 -15.31
N VAL A 343 -41.18 13.44 -16.54
CA VAL A 343 -40.87 14.32 -17.68
C VAL A 343 -42.08 15.14 -18.12
N GLU A 344 -43.29 14.60 -17.98
CA GLU A 344 -44.55 15.34 -18.20
C GLU A 344 -44.73 16.45 -17.16
N GLU A 345 -44.48 16.18 -15.87
CA GLU A 345 -44.65 17.14 -14.77
C GLU A 345 -43.55 18.21 -14.71
N TYR A 346 -42.27 17.82 -14.83
CA TYR A 346 -41.13 18.72 -14.63
C TYR A 346 -40.50 19.21 -15.94
N GLY A 347 -40.91 18.67 -17.09
CA GLY A 347 -40.37 19.03 -18.40
C GLY A 347 -38.98 18.44 -18.70
N ARG A 348 -38.64 18.37 -20.00
CA ARG A 348 -37.37 17.82 -20.48
C ARG A 348 -36.19 18.69 -20.03
N GLY A 349 -35.28 18.15 -19.21
CA GLY A 349 -34.07 18.86 -18.76
C GLY A 349 -33.92 18.97 -17.24
N ASN A 350 -35.00 18.78 -16.47
CA ASN A 350 -34.99 18.88 -15.01
C ASN A 350 -34.62 17.56 -14.31
N TRP A 351 -33.61 16.84 -14.83
CA TRP A 351 -33.23 15.49 -14.39
C TRP A 351 -32.87 15.42 -12.89
N LYS A 352 -32.18 16.43 -12.38
CA LYS A 352 -31.81 16.52 -10.95
C LYS A 352 -33.02 16.66 -10.04
N LYS A 353 -34.04 17.42 -10.44
CA LYS A 353 -35.28 17.59 -9.68
C LYS A 353 -36.10 16.31 -9.69
N MET A 354 -36.15 15.62 -10.83
CA MET A 354 -36.82 14.31 -10.94
C MET A 354 -36.13 13.25 -10.06
N LEU A 355 -34.79 13.23 -10.05
CA LEU A 355 -34.02 12.28 -9.23
C LEU A 355 -34.21 12.54 -7.73
N TYR A 356 -34.33 13.81 -7.32
CA TYR A 356 -34.62 14.17 -5.94
C TYR A 356 -36.03 13.74 -5.50
N ASN A 357 -37.05 14.04 -6.31
CA ASN A 357 -38.45 13.75 -5.95
C ASN A 357 -38.78 12.25 -6.03
N TYR A 358 -38.15 11.50 -6.94
CA TYR A 358 -38.35 10.06 -7.11
C TYR A 358 -37.12 9.26 -6.66
N ARG A 359 -36.40 9.74 -5.65
CA ARG A 359 -35.15 9.14 -5.14
C ARG A 359 -35.30 7.68 -4.69
N TYR A 360 -36.50 7.32 -4.26
CA TYR A 360 -36.85 5.96 -3.83
C TYR A 360 -37.01 4.98 -5.01
N ILE A 361 -37.35 5.47 -6.21
CA ILE A 361 -37.48 4.65 -7.43
C ILE A 361 -36.14 4.57 -8.15
N PHE A 362 -35.39 5.69 -8.17
CA PHE A 362 -34.13 5.83 -8.90
C PHE A 362 -32.90 5.65 -8.01
N GLU A 363 -32.94 4.73 -7.03
CA GLU A 363 -31.95 4.66 -5.96
C GLU A 363 -30.50 4.44 -6.44
N GLU A 364 -30.33 3.73 -7.56
CA GLU A 364 -29.05 3.38 -8.18
C GLU A 364 -28.77 4.15 -9.48
N ARG A 365 -29.68 5.04 -9.90
CA ARG A 365 -29.61 5.73 -11.20
C ARG A 365 -29.07 7.15 -11.01
N THR A 366 -28.36 7.63 -12.03
CA THR A 366 -27.81 8.98 -12.06
C THR A 366 -28.58 9.89 -13.02
N GLU A 367 -28.40 11.21 -12.88
CA GLU A 367 -29.03 12.21 -13.75
C GLU A 367 -28.78 11.94 -15.25
N VAL A 368 -27.58 11.46 -15.58
CA VAL A 368 -27.18 11.08 -16.94
C VAL A 368 -27.93 9.83 -17.41
N ASP A 369 -28.12 8.84 -16.54
CA ASP A 369 -28.84 7.61 -16.88
C ASP A 369 -30.31 7.90 -17.24
N LEU A 370 -30.98 8.80 -16.51
CA LEU A 370 -32.36 9.24 -16.82
C LEU A 370 -32.44 9.97 -18.17
N LYS A 371 -31.49 10.87 -18.44
CA LYS A 371 -31.39 11.58 -19.72
C LYS A 371 -31.18 10.62 -20.88
N ASP A 372 -30.26 9.67 -20.73
CA ASP A 372 -29.95 8.69 -21.78
C ASP A 372 -31.11 7.71 -22.02
N LYS A 373 -31.82 7.31 -20.95
CA LYS A 373 -33.02 6.49 -21.09
C LYS A 373 -34.13 7.23 -21.79
N TRP A 374 -34.40 8.49 -21.42
CA TRP A 374 -35.41 9.31 -22.10
C TRP A 374 -35.10 9.46 -23.59
N ARG A 375 -33.82 9.70 -23.94
CA ARG A 375 -33.38 9.77 -25.34
C ARG A 375 -33.65 8.47 -26.11
N ASN A 376 -33.50 7.32 -25.48
CA ASN A 376 -33.83 6.02 -26.09
C ASN A 376 -35.34 5.80 -26.23
N MET A 377 -36.15 6.30 -25.28
CA MET A 377 -37.62 6.22 -25.33
C MET A 377 -38.24 7.14 -26.40
N THR A 378 -37.62 8.28 -26.70
CA THR A 378 -38.11 9.25 -27.69
C THR A 378 -37.58 9.02 -29.11
N ARG A 379 -36.79 7.95 -29.33
CA ARG A 379 -36.22 7.60 -30.65
C ARG A 379 -37.11 6.67 -31.48
N PHE A 380 -38.27 6.30 -30.94
CA PHE A 380 -39.27 5.46 -31.60
C PHE A 380 -40.56 6.24 -31.82
#